data_AF-A0A7Z9I7J2-F1
#
_entry.id   AF-A0A7Z9I7J2-F1
#
_cell.length_a   1.000
_cell.length_b   1.000
_cell.length_c   1.000
_cell.angle_alpha   90.00
_cell.angle_beta   90.00
_cell.angle_gamma   90.00
#
_symmetry.space_group_name_H-M   'P 1'
#
loop_
_entity.id
_entity.type
_entity.pdbx_description
1 polymer ?
#
loop_
_entity_poly.entity_id
_entity_poly.type
_entity_poly.pdbx_seq_one_letter_code
_entity_poly.pdbx_strand_id
1 'polypeptide(L)'
;MKKQKKKLNEKMVLNTQIINIPLGPSIGQCCGGYAQVEITKHANGFESLINEKFLNFKLDNLFIFGAGHIGQELSSRSTDLDFNVHLIDSRNDYLKMQ
;
A
#
# COMPACT_ATOMS: atom_id res chain seq x y z
N MET A 1 -40.23 3.82 -29.13
CA MET A 1 -39.79 2.84 -28.11
C MET A 1 -38.26 2.82 -27.84
N LYS A 2 -37.45 3.81 -28.25
CA LYS A 2 -35.98 3.81 -28.07
C LYS A 2 -35.47 4.51 -26.79
N LYS A 3 -36.36 5.07 -25.95
CA LYS A 3 -35.99 5.92 -24.79
C LYS A 3 -35.76 5.15 -23.47
N GLN A 4 -36.00 3.83 -23.42
CA GLN A 4 -35.87 3.05 -22.17
C GLN A 4 -34.50 2.38 -21.96
N LYS A 5 -33.64 2.28 -22.97
CA LYS A 5 -32.32 1.63 -22.83
C LYS A 5 -31.25 2.49 -22.16
N LYS A 6 -31.49 3.78 -21.93
CA LYS A 6 -30.49 4.71 -21.38
C LYS A 6 -30.46 4.77 -19.84
N LYS A 7 -31.30 4.01 -19.13
CA LYS A 7 -31.38 3.98 -17.66
C LYS A 7 -30.78 2.71 -17.01
N LEU A 8 -30.13 1.84 -17.79
CA LEU A 8 -29.56 0.59 -17.27
C LEU A 8 -28.06 0.64 -16.95
N ASN A 9 -27.37 1.74 -17.27
CA ASN A 9 -25.91 1.80 -17.17
C ASN A 9 -25.40 2.55 -15.92
N GLU A 10 -26.29 2.98 -15.02
CA GLU A 10 -25.94 3.78 -13.83
C GLU A 10 -26.09 3.02 -12.51
N LYS A 11 -26.40 1.72 -12.51
CA LYS A 11 -26.64 0.97 -11.26
C LYS A 11 -26.04 -0.42 -11.30
N MET A 12 -24.78 -0.55 -10.88
CA MET A 12 -24.33 -1.82 -10.31
C MET A 12 -23.18 -1.66 -9.31
N VAL A 13 -23.28 -0.65 -8.43
CA VAL A 13 -22.59 -0.72 -7.14
C VAL A 13 -23.47 -1.55 -6.22
N LEU A 14 -23.17 -2.84 -6.11
CA LEU A 14 -23.96 -3.79 -5.34
C LEU A 14 -23.59 -3.67 -3.86
N ASN A 15 -23.97 -2.57 -3.20
CA ASN A 15 -23.75 -2.30 -1.77
C ASN A 15 -22.30 -1.87 -1.43
N THR A 16 -22.18 -0.70 -0.81
CA THR A 16 -20.95 -0.14 -0.25
C THR A 16 -21.11 -0.06 1.26
N GLN A 17 -20.11 -0.53 2.01
CA GLN A 17 -20.08 -0.50 3.46
C GLN A 17 -18.86 0.24 3.95
N ILE A 18 -19.03 1.11 4.95
CA ILE A 18 -17.95 1.80 5.64
C ILE A 18 -17.79 1.18 7.03
N ILE A 19 -16.59 0.69 7.32
CA ILE A 19 -16.22 0.06 8.59
C ILE A 19 -15.11 0.91 9.24
N ASN A 20 -15.28 1.26 10.52
CA ASN A 20 -14.22 1.92 11.29
C ASN A 20 -13.58 0.91 12.22
N ILE A 21 -12.27 0.67 12.05
CA ILE A 21 -11.49 -0.30 12.81
C ILE A 21 -10.61 0.48 13.79
N PRO A 22 -10.79 0.33 15.11
CA PRO A 22 -9.91 0.97 16.08
C PRO A 22 -8.51 0.36 16.00
N LEU A 23 -7.50 1.23 15.95
CA LEU A 23 -6.10 0.84 16.02
C LEU A 23 -5.63 0.91 17.47
N GLY A 24 -4.92 -0.12 17.91
CA GLY A 24 -4.36 -0.15 19.25
C GLY A 24 -3.92 -1.54 19.73
N PRO A 25 -3.71 -1.69 21.04
CA PRO A 25 -3.13 -2.90 21.62
C PRO A 25 -3.94 -4.18 21.37
N SER A 26 -5.25 -4.08 21.20
CA SER A 26 -6.15 -5.22 20.94
C SER A 26 -5.83 -5.95 19.63
N ILE A 27 -5.14 -5.30 18.70
CA ILE A 27 -4.66 -5.88 17.44
C ILE A 27 -3.13 -5.85 17.31
N GLY A 28 -2.41 -5.70 18.43
CA GLY A 28 -0.95 -5.72 18.45
C GLY A 28 -0.28 -4.44 17.94
N GLN A 29 -0.99 -3.31 17.86
CA GLN A 29 -0.37 -2.04 17.49
C GLN A 29 0.06 -1.22 18.70
N CYS A 30 1.25 -0.60 18.60
CA CYS A 30 1.78 0.28 19.63
C CYS A 30 1.17 1.70 19.58
N CYS A 31 0.63 2.10 18.43
CA CYS A 31 0.01 3.41 18.22
C CYS A 31 -1.52 3.29 18.13
N GLY A 32 -2.23 4.32 18.63
CA GLY A 32 -3.68 4.41 18.56
C GLY A 32 -4.21 5.05 17.27
N GLY A 33 -5.53 5.05 17.09
CA GLY A 33 -6.22 5.73 15.97
C GLY A 33 -7.42 4.95 15.48
N TYR A 34 -7.89 5.25 14.27
CA TYR A 34 -8.90 4.45 13.56
C TYR A 34 -8.56 4.38 12.07
N ALA A 35 -8.75 3.20 11.49
CA ALA A 35 -8.74 3.01 10.04
C ALA A 35 -10.18 2.96 9.54
N GLN A 36 -10.52 3.82 8.59
CA GLN A 36 -11.80 3.75 7.88
C GLN A 36 -11.61 2.94 6.60
N VAL A 37 -12.39 1.86 6.46
CA VAL A 37 -12.35 0.95 5.32
C VAL A 37 -13.68 1.04 4.59
N GLU A 38 -13.62 1.34 3.29
CA GLU A 38 -14.76 1.26 2.39
C GLU A 38 -14.70 -0.07 1.62
N ILE A 39 -15.74 -0.89 1.73
CA ILE A 39 -15.87 -2.16 1.03
C ILE A 39 -17.01 -2.04 0.04
N THR A 40 -16.69 -2.18 -1.24
CA THR A 40 -17.68 -2.15 -2.32
C THR A 40 -17.77 -3.51 -2.99
N LYS A 41 -18.99 -4.02 -3.14
CA LYS A 41 -19.22 -5.29 -3.86
C LYS A 41 -19.51 -5.01 -5.34
N HIS A 42 -18.77 -5.73 -6.19
CA HIS A 42 -18.86 -5.70 -7.64
C HIS A 42 -19.42 -7.02 -8.18
N ALA A 43 -19.97 -7.03 -9.40
CA ALA A 43 -20.54 -8.27 -9.96
C ALA A 43 -19.46 -9.28 -10.35
N ASN A 44 -18.27 -8.82 -10.70
CA ASN A 44 -17.11 -9.64 -11.08
C ASN A 44 -15.79 -8.86 -10.92
N GLY A 45 -14.67 -9.55 -11.06
CA GLY A 45 -13.33 -8.97 -10.90
C GLY A 45 -12.95 -7.95 -11.97
N PHE A 46 -13.56 -7.99 -13.16
CA PHE A 46 -13.31 -6.97 -14.18
C PHE A 46 -13.95 -5.63 -13.79
N GLU A 47 -15.19 -5.66 -13.31
CA GLU A 47 -15.89 -4.46 -12.82
C GLU A 47 -15.22 -3.83 -11.59
N SER A 48 -14.61 -4.63 -10.71
CA SER A 48 -13.87 -4.08 -9.56
C SER A 48 -12.62 -3.30 -9.96
N LEU A 49 -12.09 -3.54 -11.15
CA LEU A 49 -10.85 -2.89 -11.63
C LEU A 49 -11.10 -1.60 -12.42
N ILE A 50 -12.35 -1.31 -12.83
CA ILE A 50 -12.65 -0.17 -13.72
C ILE A 50 -12.25 1.18 -13.12
N ASN A 51 -12.35 1.32 -11.80
CA ASN A 51 -12.02 2.55 -11.07
C ASN A 51 -10.80 2.40 -10.15
N GLU A 52 -10.10 1.27 -10.23
CA GLU A 52 -8.86 1.08 -9.49
C GLU A 52 -7.82 2.06 -10.03
N LYS A 53 -7.41 3.00 -9.16
CA LYS A 53 -6.27 3.85 -9.46
C LYS A 53 -5.05 2.99 -9.17
N PHE A 54 -4.38 2.50 -10.21
CA PHE A 54 -3.01 2.07 -10.08
C PHE A 54 -2.21 3.28 -9.59
N LEU A 55 -1.99 3.32 -8.27
CA LEU A 55 -1.01 4.20 -7.67
C LEU A 55 0.30 3.77 -8.31
N ASN A 56 0.83 4.61 -9.20
CA ASN A 56 2.23 4.52 -9.56
C ASN A 56 2.98 4.80 -8.26
N PHE A 57 3.33 3.75 -7.52
CA PHE A 57 4.20 3.83 -6.36
C PHE A 57 5.55 4.33 -6.86
N LYS A 58 5.69 5.65 -6.86
CA LYS A 58 6.98 6.28 -7.01
C LYS A 58 7.67 6.06 -5.68
N LEU A 59 8.51 5.03 -5.63
CA LEU A 59 9.37 4.79 -4.48
C LEU A 59 10.27 6.02 -4.32
N ASP A 60 10.21 6.65 -3.16
CA ASP A 60 11.17 7.69 -2.83
C ASP A 60 12.54 7.05 -2.57
N ASN A 61 13.63 7.75 -2.88
CA ASN A 61 14.97 7.23 -2.62
C ASN A 61 15.31 7.42 -1.14
N LEU A 62 15.69 6.34 -0.46
CA LEU A 62 16.24 6.36 0.90
C LEU A 62 17.73 6.06 0.83
N PHE A 63 18.56 7.00 1.26
CA PHE A 63 20.01 6.83 1.29
C PHE A 63 20.50 6.57 2.72
N ILE A 64 21.17 5.44 2.92
CA ILE A 64 21.78 5.05 4.19
C ILE A 64 23.30 5.11 4.00
N PHE A 65 23.96 6.04 4.69
CA PHE A 65 25.41 6.19 4.65
C PHE A 65 26.06 5.43 5.81
N GLY A 66 26.90 4.45 5.47
CA GLY A 66 27.59 3.55 6.39
C GLY A 66 26.91 2.18 6.44
N ALA A 67 27.61 1.14 5.97
CA ALA A 67 27.15 -0.25 5.91
C ALA A 67 27.67 -1.10 7.08
N GLY A 68 27.97 -0.48 8.23
CA GLY A 68 28.22 -1.21 9.48
C GLY A 68 26.98 -1.92 9.99
N HIS A 69 27.06 -2.56 11.17
CA HIS A 69 25.95 -3.35 11.72
C HIS A 69 24.60 -2.61 11.75
N ILE A 70 24.61 -1.33 12.14
CA ILE A 70 23.39 -0.49 12.17
C ILE A 70 22.85 -0.23 10.75
N GLY A 71 23.71 0.12 9.81
CA GLY A 71 23.30 0.45 8.45
C GLY A 71 22.75 -0.76 7.70
N GLN A 72 23.33 -1.94 7.91
CA GLN A 72 22.81 -3.20 7.37
C GLN A 72 21.44 -3.53 7.95
N GLU A 73 21.27 -3.44 9.28
CA GLU A 73 19.99 -3.70 9.93
C GLU A 73 18.90 -2.71 9.48
N LEU A 74 19.24 -1.41 9.39
CA LEU A 74 18.33 -0.39 8.86
C LEU A 74 17.94 -0.67 7.41
N SER A 75 18.92 -1.02 6.56
CA SER A 75 18.66 -1.39 5.17
C SER A 75 17.72 -2.59 5.08
N SER A 76 17.99 -3.65 5.85
CA SER A 76 17.18 -4.87 5.86
C SER A 76 15.76 -4.65 6.38
N ARG A 77 15.56 -3.77 7.35
CA ARG A 77 14.20 -3.45 7.86
C ARG A 77 13.43 -2.52 6.94
N SER A 78 14.12 -1.80 6.07
CA SER A 78 13.50 -0.86 5.14
C SER A 78 12.90 -1.54 3.90
N THR A 79 13.10 -2.85 3.72
CA THR A 79 12.51 -3.61 2.59
C THR A 79 10.98 -3.68 2.64
N ASP A 80 10.40 -3.55 3.82
CA ASP A 80 8.94 -3.57 4.03
C ASP A 80 8.30 -2.17 3.85
N LEU A 81 9.11 -1.17 3.50
CA LEU A 81 8.69 0.20 3.27
C LEU A 81 8.70 0.51 1.77
N ASP A 82 7.88 1.48 1.36
CA ASP A 82 7.78 1.92 -0.03
C ASP A 82 8.94 2.85 -0.45
N PHE A 83 10.19 2.43 -0.19
CA PHE A 83 11.41 3.15 -0.57
C PHE A 83 12.32 2.36 -1.49
N ASN A 84 13.01 3.07 -2.38
CA ASN A 84 14.16 2.56 -3.11
C ASN A 84 15.41 2.77 -2.24
N VAL A 85 15.85 1.72 -1.54
CA VAL A 85 16.90 1.79 -0.52
C VAL A 85 18.29 1.71 -1.15
N HIS A 86 19.13 2.70 -0.88
CA HIS A 86 20.54 2.76 -1.30
C HIS A 86 21.45 2.72 -0.07
N LEU A 87 22.18 1.63 0.11
CA LEU A 87 23.21 1.51 1.15
C LEU A 87 24.57 1.88 0.58
N ILE A 88 25.22 2.89 1.14
CA ILE A 88 26.48 3.46 0.64
C ILE A 88 27.55 3.34 1.71
N ASP A 89 28.69 2.71 1.40
CA ASP A 89 29.88 2.69 2.25
C ASP A 89 31.13 2.75 1.38
N SER A 90 32.20 3.39 1.86
CA SER A 90 33.48 3.46 1.15
C SER A 90 34.25 2.13 1.20
N ARG A 91 33.92 1.24 2.15
CA ARG A 91 34.54 -0.06 2.35
C ARG A 91 33.74 -1.12 1.61
N ASN A 92 34.26 -1.57 0.47
CA ASN A 92 33.58 -2.53 -0.39
C ASN A 92 33.21 -3.85 0.32
N ASP A 93 34.01 -4.29 1.29
CA ASP A 93 33.76 -5.53 2.04
C ASP A 93 32.48 -5.47 2.88
N TYR A 94 32.00 -4.27 3.22
CA TYR A 94 30.76 -4.09 4.00
C TYR A 94 29.50 -4.15 3.12
N LEU A 95 29.65 -4.14 1.79
CA LEU A 95 28.55 -4.21 0.81
C LEU A 95 28.37 -5.61 0.22
N LYS A 96 29.23 -6.57 0.56
CA LYS A 96 29.24 -7.93 -0.02
C LYS A 96 28.25 -8.91 0.61
N MET A 97 27.22 -8.43 1.29
CA MET A 97 26.21 -9.28 1.90
C MET A 97 24.81 -8.81 1.52
N GLN A 98 24.23 -9.53 0.56
CA GLN A 98 22.79 -9.75 0.40
C GLN A 98 22.59 -11.26 0.29
#